data_AF-A0A8H4Z9Q3-F1
#
_entry.id   AF-A0A8H4Z9Q3-F1
#
_cell.length_a   1.000
_cell.length_b   1.000
_cell.length_c   1.000
_cell.angle_alpha   90.00
_cell.angle_beta   90.00
_cell.angle_gamma   90.00
#
_symmetry.space_group_name_H-M   'P 1'
#
loop_
_entity.id
_entity.type
_entity.pdbx_description
1 polymer ?
#
loop_
_entity_poly.entity_id
_entity_poly.type
_entity_poly.pdbx_seq_one_letter_code
_entity_poly.pdbx_strand_id
1 'polypeptide(L)'
;MSQSKVDDSDLVNDALTSEEELFLPKLGHAIQTKKKHGTLYCLFYLCILLIIALVCLSTYLALSLNESSSPVEELVQYKNLVFTTGFGSERTPYQGPPTPERDALWDDLYLNSQNMIRKRLYIEDGKYDPNHKLTGIEHLEHCYDALRQSLMCSADITPLPWVWSDKAQEAKEVARVTHTCRDFDVLRDWAREHAVHHFDKKTQADDGLDDH
;
A
#
# COMPACT_ATOMS: atom_id res chain seq x y z
N MET A 1 34.65 -23.08 -100.19
CA MET A 1 33.57 -22.73 -99.25
C MET A 1 33.73 -23.64 -98.05
N SER A 2 34.34 -23.16 -96.96
CA SER A 2 34.59 -23.94 -95.74
C SER A 2 33.51 -23.58 -94.74
N GLN A 3 32.69 -24.54 -94.33
CA GLN A 3 31.76 -24.40 -93.20
C GLN A 3 32.44 -24.97 -91.96
N SER A 4 32.68 -24.11 -90.96
CA SER A 4 33.09 -24.50 -89.62
C SER A 4 31.94 -25.18 -88.91
N LYS A 5 32.16 -26.40 -88.42
CA LYS A 5 31.22 -27.12 -87.54
C LYS A 5 31.53 -26.65 -86.11
N VAL A 6 30.58 -25.94 -85.49
CA VAL A 6 30.65 -25.59 -84.07
C VAL A 6 30.31 -26.86 -83.27
N ASP A 7 31.12 -27.16 -82.26
CA ASP A 7 31.00 -28.36 -81.43
C ASP A 7 30.02 -28.09 -80.27
N ASP A 8 28.92 -28.84 -80.23
CA ASP A 8 27.83 -28.65 -79.26
C ASP A 8 28.24 -29.01 -77.81
N SER A 9 29.38 -29.67 -77.60
CA SER A 9 29.88 -30.05 -76.26
C SER A 9 30.34 -28.86 -75.42
N ASP A 10 30.88 -27.81 -76.06
CA ASP A 10 31.40 -26.64 -75.35
C ASP A 10 30.25 -25.75 -74.84
N LEU A 11 29.14 -25.67 -75.57
CA LEU A 11 27.93 -24.95 -75.15
C LEU A 11 27.24 -25.61 -73.94
N VAL A 12 27.29 -26.94 -73.83
CA VAL A 12 26.69 -27.68 -72.71
C VAL A 12 27.53 -27.54 -71.45
N ASN A 13 28.86 -27.55 -71.56
CA ASN A 13 29.77 -27.39 -70.42
C ASN A 13 29.77 -25.96 -69.87
N ASP A 14 29.68 -24.94 -70.73
CA ASP A 14 29.52 -23.53 -70.31
C ASP A 14 28.14 -23.29 -69.65
N ALA A 15 27.09 -23.95 -70.14
CA ALA A 15 25.76 -23.87 -69.51
C ALA A 15 25.75 -24.50 -68.10
N LEU A 16 26.37 -25.68 -67.93
CA LEU A 16 26.44 -26.38 -66.64
C LEU A 16 27.28 -25.63 -65.59
N THR A 17 28.42 -25.06 -65.99
CA THR A 17 29.29 -24.28 -65.08
C THR A 17 28.66 -22.95 -64.68
N SER A 18 27.94 -22.28 -65.58
CA SER A 18 27.22 -21.04 -65.26
C SER A 18 26.02 -21.25 -64.31
N GLU A 19 25.34 -22.39 -64.38
CA GLU A 19 24.26 -22.74 -63.45
C GLU A 19 24.81 -23.10 -62.05
N GLU A 20 25.95 -23.79 -61.98
CA GLU A 20 26.59 -24.17 -60.71
C GLU A 20 27.16 -22.95 -59.95
N GLU A 21 27.80 -22.01 -60.65
CA GLU A 21 28.28 -20.75 -60.05
C GLU A 21 27.14 -19.82 -59.58
N LEU A 22 25.94 -19.95 -60.16
CA LEU A 22 24.76 -19.18 -59.74
C LEU A 22 24.05 -19.78 -58.52
N PHE A 23 24.12 -21.10 -58.35
CA PHE A 23 23.39 -21.83 -57.29
C PHE A 23 24.12 -21.84 -55.94
N LEU A 24 25.44 -22.02 -55.92
CA LEU A 24 26.23 -22.11 -54.68
C LEU A 24 26.18 -20.83 -53.82
N PRO A 25 26.28 -19.60 -54.37
CA PRO A 25 26.16 -18.36 -53.59
C PRO A 25 24.75 -18.16 -53.03
N LYS A 26 23.70 -18.56 -53.78
CA LYS A 26 22.30 -18.49 -53.36
C LYS A 26 22.01 -19.47 -52.22
N LEU A 27 22.57 -20.67 -52.27
CA LEU A 27 22.46 -21.67 -51.21
C LEU A 27 23.18 -21.23 -49.93
N GLY A 28 24.39 -20.65 -50.05
CA GLY A 28 25.13 -20.05 -48.93
C GLY A 28 24.34 -18.92 -48.26
N HIS A 29 23.75 -18.01 -49.05
CA HIS A 29 22.87 -16.95 -48.56
C HIS A 29 21.61 -17.51 -47.87
N ALA A 30 20.98 -18.54 -48.42
CA ALA A 30 19.80 -19.19 -47.85
C ALA A 30 20.08 -19.90 -46.51
N ILE A 31 21.26 -20.53 -46.37
CA ILE A 31 21.69 -21.18 -45.13
C ILE A 31 22.05 -20.12 -44.07
N GLN A 32 22.73 -19.04 -44.46
CA GLN A 32 23.13 -17.96 -43.56
C GLN A 32 21.93 -17.15 -43.05
N THR A 33 20.92 -16.94 -43.89
CA THR A 33 19.63 -16.32 -43.50
C THR A 33 18.83 -17.23 -42.58
N LYS A 34 18.68 -18.53 -42.88
CA LYS A 34 18.01 -19.49 -41.97
C LYS A 34 18.69 -19.59 -40.60
N LYS A 35 20.03 -19.60 -40.54
CA LYS A 35 20.79 -19.54 -39.27
C LYS A 35 20.51 -18.24 -38.50
N LYS A 36 20.52 -17.08 -39.16
CA LYS A 36 20.21 -15.78 -38.54
C LYS A 36 18.78 -15.73 -37.99
N HIS A 37 17.79 -16.29 -38.71
CA HIS A 37 16.42 -16.38 -38.23
C HIS A 37 16.27 -17.34 -37.04
N GLY A 38 16.93 -18.50 -37.07
CA GLY A 38 16.94 -19.45 -35.94
C GLY A 38 17.54 -18.83 -34.66
N THR A 39 18.66 -18.11 -34.77
CA THR A 39 19.26 -17.39 -33.64
C THR A 39 18.33 -16.30 -33.09
N LEU A 40 17.62 -15.56 -33.96
CA LEU A 40 16.67 -14.52 -33.53
C LEU A 40 15.49 -15.11 -32.74
N TYR A 41 14.94 -16.25 -33.18
CA TYR A 41 13.89 -16.95 -32.44
C TYR A 41 14.40 -17.47 -31.09
N CYS A 42 15.60 -18.06 -31.03
CA CYS A 42 16.18 -18.51 -29.76
C CYS A 42 16.39 -17.35 -28.77
N LEU A 43 16.89 -16.21 -29.24
CA LEU A 43 17.05 -15.01 -28.39
C LEU A 43 15.70 -14.47 -27.93
N PHE A 44 14.68 -14.48 -28.80
CA PHE A 44 13.33 -14.06 -28.44
C PHE A 44 12.72 -14.96 -27.34
N TYR A 45 12.82 -16.28 -27.47
CA TYR A 45 12.33 -17.22 -26.46
C TYR A 45 13.13 -17.14 -25.15
N LEU A 46 14.45 -16.96 -25.22
CA LEU A 46 15.29 -16.73 -24.02
C LEU A 46 14.90 -15.44 -23.29
N CYS A 47 14.63 -14.36 -24.03
CA CYS A 47 14.12 -13.12 -23.45
C CYS A 47 12.75 -13.31 -22.80
N ILE A 48 11.83 -14.04 -23.44
CA ILE A 48 10.52 -14.34 -22.84
C ILE A 48 10.68 -15.15 -21.55
N LEU A 49 11.52 -16.19 -21.55
CA LEU A 49 11.76 -17.01 -20.36
C LEU A 49 12.42 -16.20 -19.24
N LEU A 50 13.34 -15.30 -19.57
CA LEU A 50 13.93 -14.36 -18.61
C LEU A 50 12.87 -13.42 -18.03
N ILE A 51 11.99 -12.84 -18.87
CA ILE A 51 10.91 -11.96 -18.41
C ILE A 51 9.96 -12.72 -17.50
N ILE A 52 9.56 -13.94 -17.87
CA ILE A 52 8.71 -14.80 -17.02
C ILE A 52 9.41 -15.09 -15.69
N ALA A 53 10.69 -15.47 -15.70
CA ALA A 53 11.45 -15.73 -14.49
C ALA A 53 11.57 -14.49 -13.60
N LEU A 54 11.78 -13.30 -14.18
CA LEU A 54 11.83 -12.02 -13.45
C LEU A 54 10.48 -11.65 -12.84
N VAL A 55 9.37 -11.89 -13.56
CA VAL A 55 8.01 -11.68 -13.05
C VAL A 55 7.67 -12.70 -11.95
N CYS A 56 8.04 -13.97 -12.11
CA CYS A 56 7.87 -14.98 -11.08
C CYS A 56 8.70 -14.67 -9.83
N LEU A 57 9.94 -14.21 -10.00
CA LEU A 57 10.79 -13.81 -8.88
C LEU A 57 10.24 -12.57 -8.17
N SER A 58 9.78 -11.56 -8.92
CA SER A 58 9.20 -10.34 -8.31
C SER A 58 7.90 -10.62 -7.58
N THR A 59 7.04 -11.47 -8.15
CA THR A 59 5.78 -11.89 -7.51
C THR A 59 6.03 -12.76 -6.28
N TYR A 60 7.00 -13.68 -6.32
CA TYR A 60 7.41 -14.47 -5.15
C TYR A 60 7.93 -13.57 -4.01
N LEU A 61 8.83 -12.63 -4.33
CA LEU A 61 9.36 -11.67 -3.35
C LEU A 61 8.27 -10.74 -2.81
N ALA A 62 7.32 -10.32 -3.64
CA ALA A 62 6.19 -9.51 -3.19
C ALA A 62 5.27 -10.29 -2.24
N LEU A 63 5.06 -11.59 -2.50
CA LEU A 63 4.22 -12.44 -1.67
C LEU A 63 4.89 -12.77 -0.33
N SER A 64 6.21 -12.99 -0.31
CA SER A 64 6.97 -13.25 0.93
C SER A 64 7.10 -12.03 1.85
N LEU A 65 6.82 -10.82 1.35
CA LEU A 65 6.85 -9.60 2.15
C LEU A 65 5.50 -9.26 2.81
N ASN A 66 4.43 -10.01 2.50
CA ASN A 66 3.07 -9.68 2.92
C ASN A 66 2.58 -10.44 4.16
N GLU A 67 3.47 -10.99 4.98
CA GLU A 67 3.08 -11.92 6.06
C GLU A 67 2.59 -11.23 7.35
N SER A 68 2.62 -9.89 7.43
CA SER A 68 2.02 -9.17 8.57
C SER A 68 0.55 -8.83 8.26
N SER A 69 -0.34 -9.81 8.46
CA SER A 69 -1.79 -9.58 8.40
C SER A 69 -2.36 -9.35 9.80
N SER A 70 -3.19 -8.33 9.95
CA SER A 70 -3.96 -8.14 11.18
C SER A 70 -5.16 -9.11 11.18
N PRO A 71 -5.55 -9.71 12.32
CA PRO A 71 -6.72 -10.58 12.40
C PRO A 71 -8.04 -9.91 11.96
N VAL A 72 -8.09 -8.58 11.93
CA VAL A 72 -9.27 -7.80 11.54
C VAL A 72 -9.21 -7.31 10.08
N GLU A 73 -8.17 -7.64 9.32
CA GLU A 73 -7.94 -7.07 7.98
C GLU A 73 -9.13 -7.30 7.03
N GLU A 74 -9.77 -8.46 7.11
CA GLU A 74 -10.94 -8.79 6.27
C GLU A 74 -12.18 -7.93 6.55
N LEU A 75 -12.24 -7.30 7.73
CA LEU A 75 -13.34 -6.42 8.13
C LEU A 75 -13.05 -4.94 7.83
N VAL A 76 -11.85 -4.62 7.33
CA VAL A 76 -11.47 -3.24 7.02
C VAL A 76 -12.32 -2.73 5.86
N GLN A 77 -13.32 -1.92 6.20
CA GLN A 77 -14.13 -1.16 5.26
C GLN A 77 -13.75 0.32 5.33
N TYR A 78 -14.07 1.06 4.27
CA TYR A 78 -13.86 2.51 4.22
C TYR A 78 -15.19 3.24 4.13
N LYS A 79 -15.29 4.35 4.87
CA LYS A 79 -16.45 5.24 4.85
C LYS A 79 -16.02 6.69 4.67
N ASN A 80 -16.86 7.42 3.96
CA ASN A 80 -16.68 8.85 3.78
C ASN A 80 -17.37 9.60 4.92
N LEU A 81 -16.59 10.39 5.65
CA LEU A 81 -17.05 11.16 6.81
C LEU A 81 -16.81 12.64 6.58
N VAL A 82 -17.71 13.45 7.10
CA VAL A 82 -17.54 14.90 7.18
C VAL A 82 -17.51 15.25 8.65
N PHE A 83 -16.38 15.74 9.14
CA PHE A 83 -16.26 16.15 10.54
C PHE A 83 -16.83 17.55 10.74
N THR A 84 -17.39 17.76 11.92
CA THR A 84 -17.78 19.10 12.39
C THR A 84 -16.53 19.90 12.76
N THR A 85 -16.62 21.23 12.70
CA THR A 85 -15.49 22.09 13.11
C THR A 85 -15.17 22.02 14.61
N GLY A 86 -16.11 21.54 15.44
CA GLY A 86 -15.92 21.45 16.90
C GLY A 86 -16.03 22.80 17.62
N PHE A 87 -16.41 23.87 16.93
CA PHE A 87 -16.57 25.22 17.49
C PHE A 87 -18.03 25.67 17.51
N GLY A 88 -18.38 26.54 18.46
CA GLY A 88 -19.73 27.13 18.56
C GLY A 88 -20.84 26.08 18.66
N SER A 89 -21.81 26.15 17.73
CA SER A 89 -22.94 25.21 17.63
C SER A 89 -22.56 23.84 17.04
N GLU A 90 -21.33 23.67 16.58
CA GLU A 90 -20.82 22.43 15.97
C GLU A 90 -19.96 21.61 16.93
N ARG A 91 -20.12 21.86 18.24
CA ARG A 91 -19.46 21.05 19.26
C ARG A 91 -20.01 19.63 19.27
N THR A 92 -19.13 18.66 19.42
CA THR A 92 -19.48 17.24 19.52
C THR A 92 -19.80 16.86 20.97
N PRO A 93 -20.52 15.74 21.20
CA PRO A 93 -20.76 15.19 22.53
C PRO A 93 -19.48 14.88 23.32
N TYR A 94 -18.34 14.69 22.63
CA TYR A 94 -17.04 14.41 23.23
C TYR A 94 -16.37 15.63 23.87
N GLN A 95 -16.84 16.85 23.57
CA GLN A 95 -16.22 18.09 24.04
C GLN A 95 -16.87 18.61 25.33
N GLY A 96 -16.05 19.16 26.23
CA GLY A 96 -16.49 19.82 27.46
C GLY A 96 -15.99 19.17 28.76
N PRO A 97 -16.34 19.75 29.92
CA PRO A 97 -15.91 19.27 31.24
C PRO A 97 -16.29 17.81 31.48
N PRO A 98 -15.62 17.02 32.32
CA PRO A 98 -16.03 15.64 32.59
C PRO A 98 -17.47 15.53 33.11
N THR A 99 -18.24 14.60 32.54
CA THR A 99 -19.59 14.22 33.00
C THR A 99 -19.75 12.71 32.81
N PRO A 100 -20.59 12.00 33.60
CA PRO A 100 -20.75 10.56 33.45
C PRO A 100 -21.11 10.11 32.02
N GLU A 101 -22.01 10.84 31.35
CA GLU A 101 -22.41 10.55 29.98
C GLU A 101 -21.27 10.73 28.98
N ARG A 102 -20.52 11.83 29.06
CA ARG A 102 -19.38 12.08 28.17
C ARG A 102 -18.22 11.14 28.46
N ASP A 103 -17.95 10.86 29.72
CA ASP A 103 -16.92 9.91 30.13
C ASP A 103 -17.24 8.52 29.58
N ALA A 104 -18.51 8.10 29.61
CA ALA A 104 -18.95 6.85 28.98
C ALA A 104 -18.70 6.85 27.47
N LEU A 105 -18.97 7.95 26.75
CA LEU A 105 -18.65 8.05 25.31
C LEU A 105 -17.15 7.87 25.04
N TRP A 106 -16.30 8.42 25.88
CA TRP A 106 -14.85 8.27 25.72
C TRP A 106 -14.36 6.87 26.09
N ASP A 107 -14.94 6.25 27.12
CA ASP A 107 -14.65 4.87 27.54
C ASP A 107 -15.21 3.84 26.53
N ASP A 108 -16.17 4.27 25.70
CA ASP A 108 -16.71 3.52 24.56
C ASP A 108 -15.68 3.46 23.40
N LEU A 109 -14.70 4.35 23.33
CA LEU A 109 -13.69 4.29 22.26
C LEU A 109 -12.69 3.15 22.48
N TYR A 110 -12.11 2.62 21.40
CA TYR A 110 -11.10 1.55 21.45
C TYR A 110 -9.87 1.89 22.33
N LEU A 111 -9.57 3.18 22.54
CA LEU A 111 -8.39 3.67 23.29
C LEU A 111 -8.81 4.62 24.42
N ASN A 112 -9.00 4.08 25.63
CA ASN A 112 -9.40 4.85 26.83
C ASN A 112 -8.36 5.90 27.27
N SER A 113 -7.14 5.82 26.76
CA SER A 113 -6.05 6.77 26.99
C SER A 113 -6.42 8.22 26.66
N GLN A 114 -7.27 8.41 25.65
CA GLN A 114 -7.73 9.74 25.22
C GLN A 114 -8.60 10.43 26.28
N ASN A 115 -9.43 9.65 27.00
CA ASN A 115 -10.26 10.17 28.08
C ASN A 115 -9.39 10.78 29.19
N MET A 116 -8.22 10.17 29.45
CA MET A 116 -7.31 10.61 30.51
C MET A 116 -6.62 11.92 30.15
N ILE A 117 -6.18 12.08 28.90
CA ILE A 117 -5.64 13.33 28.37
C ILE A 117 -6.68 14.44 28.49
N ARG A 118 -7.93 14.17 28.09
CA ARG A 118 -9.03 15.14 28.21
C ARG A 118 -9.28 15.54 29.67
N LYS A 119 -9.36 14.57 30.60
CA LYS A 119 -9.60 14.83 32.03
C LYS A 119 -8.50 15.72 32.63
N ARG A 120 -7.25 15.59 32.17
CA ARG A 120 -6.14 16.44 32.63
C ARG A 120 -6.36 17.94 32.35
N LEU A 121 -7.09 18.29 31.29
CA LEU A 121 -7.42 19.69 30.97
C LEU A 121 -8.31 20.35 32.02
N TYR A 122 -8.98 19.56 32.88
CA TYR A 122 -9.93 20.04 33.89
C TYR A 122 -9.46 19.77 35.33
N ILE A 123 -8.15 19.61 35.51
CA ILE A 123 -7.59 19.18 36.81
C ILE A 123 -7.62 20.27 37.88
N GLU A 124 -7.66 21.53 37.47
CA GLU A 124 -7.73 22.69 38.37
C GLU A 124 -9.07 22.78 39.13
N ASP A 125 -10.10 22.03 38.70
CA ASP A 125 -11.41 21.96 39.38
C ASP A 125 -11.35 21.22 40.73
N GLY A 126 -10.18 20.71 41.14
CA GLY A 126 -9.98 19.98 42.40
C GLY A 126 -10.69 18.61 42.47
N LYS A 127 -11.35 18.20 41.38
CA LYS A 127 -12.11 16.94 41.27
C LYS A 127 -11.25 15.71 40.94
N TYR A 128 -10.00 15.91 40.52
CA TYR A 128 -9.10 14.85 40.08
C TYR A 128 -7.73 15.03 40.70
N ASP A 129 -7.16 13.94 41.22
CA ASP A 129 -5.80 13.95 41.74
C ASP A 129 -4.80 14.02 40.57
N PRO A 130 -3.97 15.08 40.48
CA PRO A 130 -2.93 15.21 39.46
C PRO A 130 -1.87 14.14 39.49
N ASN A 131 -1.78 13.37 40.57
CA ASN A 131 -0.87 12.26 40.75
C ASN A 131 -1.59 10.89 40.68
N HIS A 132 -2.87 10.85 40.32
CA HIS A 132 -3.56 9.58 40.11
C HIS A 132 -2.85 8.78 39.01
N LYS A 133 -2.70 7.47 39.23
CA LYS A 133 -1.89 6.56 38.39
C LYS A 133 -2.12 6.68 36.89
N LEU A 134 -3.34 7.01 36.48
CA LEU A 134 -3.76 7.12 35.08
C LEU A 134 -3.74 8.56 34.52
N THR A 135 -3.64 9.59 35.35
CA THR A 135 -3.60 11.02 34.94
C THR A 135 -2.31 11.73 35.33
N GLY A 136 -1.34 10.98 35.87
CA GLY A 136 0.03 11.42 36.09
C GLY A 136 0.76 11.63 34.76
N ILE A 137 1.75 12.53 34.78
CA ILE A 137 2.43 13.03 33.56
C ILE A 137 3.03 11.89 32.73
N GLU A 138 3.75 10.95 33.35
CA GLU A 138 4.39 9.83 32.63
C GLU A 138 3.39 8.98 31.84
N HIS A 139 2.24 8.67 32.44
CA HIS A 139 1.20 7.91 31.76
C HIS A 139 0.58 8.70 30.61
N LEU A 140 0.39 10.01 30.78
CA LEU A 140 -0.15 10.89 29.75
C LEU A 140 0.83 11.09 28.59
N GLU A 141 2.14 11.21 28.84
CA GLU A 141 3.17 11.31 27.80
C GLU A 141 3.21 10.05 26.94
N HIS A 142 3.14 8.86 27.56
CA HIS A 142 3.01 7.61 26.82
C HIS A 142 1.75 7.57 25.94
N CYS A 143 0.60 8.02 26.49
CA CYS A 143 -0.65 8.10 25.72
C CYS A 143 -0.56 9.10 24.57
N TYR A 144 0.12 10.22 24.77
CA TYR A 144 0.32 11.25 23.75
C TYR A 144 1.22 10.75 22.62
N ASP A 145 2.30 10.02 22.93
CA ASP A 145 3.13 9.39 21.92
C ASP A 145 2.38 8.29 21.13
N ALA A 146 1.54 7.50 21.79
CA ALA A 146 0.67 6.53 21.10
C ALA A 146 -0.27 7.19 20.09
N LEU A 147 -0.82 8.37 20.42
CA LEU A 147 -1.62 9.16 19.48
C LEU A 147 -0.79 9.65 18.30
N ARG A 148 0.44 10.15 18.54
CA ARG A 148 1.35 10.55 17.46
C ARG A 148 1.65 9.38 16.51
N GLN A 149 1.95 8.19 17.05
CA GLN A 149 2.20 6.99 16.25
C GLN A 149 0.99 6.62 15.40
N SER A 150 -0.21 6.61 16.00
CA SER A 150 -1.47 6.33 15.28
C SER A 150 -1.72 7.33 14.14
N LEU A 151 -1.48 8.63 14.38
CA LEU A 151 -1.63 9.67 13.36
C LEU A 151 -0.65 9.49 12.20
N MET A 152 0.60 9.08 12.46
CA MET A 152 1.57 8.79 11.41
C MET A 152 1.19 7.60 10.54
N CYS A 153 0.62 6.55 11.15
CA CYS A 153 0.17 5.36 10.42
C CYS A 153 -1.14 5.58 9.63
N SER A 154 -1.95 6.57 10.02
CA SER A 154 -3.30 6.78 9.49
C SER A 154 -3.49 8.19 8.91
N ALA A 155 -2.40 8.85 8.50
CA ALA A 155 -2.40 10.25 8.11
C ALA A 155 -3.44 10.55 7.01
N ASP A 156 -4.28 11.55 7.27
CA ASP A 156 -5.29 11.99 6.34
C ASP A 156 -4.70 12.95 5.29
N ILE A 157 -4.89 12.62 4.01
CA ILE A 157 -4.40 13.39 2.87
C ILE A 157 -5.49 14.28 2.24
N THR A 158 -6.67 14.37 2.86
CA THR A 158 -7.78 15.19 2.39
C THR A 158 -7.39 16.67 2.42
N PRO A 159 -7.47 17.39 1.28
CA PRO A 159 -7.10 18.80 1.24
C PRO A 159 -8.14 19.66 1.98
N LEU A 160 -7.67 20.60 2.80
CA LEU A 160 -8.49 21.65 3.39
C LEU A 160 -8.44 22.90 2.50
N PRO A 161 -9.51 23.21 1.73
CA PRO A 161 -9.49 24.35 0.84
C PRO A 161 -9.68 25.66 1.60
N TRP A 162 -9.10 26.71 1.05
CA TRP A 162 -9.35 28.10 1.44
C TRP A 162 -10.41 28.69 0.52
N VAL A 163 -11.50 29.20 1.08
CA VAL A 163 -12.61 29.80 0.34
C VAL A 163 -12.79 31.26 0.77
N TRP A 164 -13.00 32.16 -0.19
CA TRP A 164 -13.26 33.57 0.08
C TRP A 164 -14.56 33.75 0.87
N SER A 165 -14.51 34.48 1.98
CA SER A 165 -15.68 34.82 2.78
C SER A 165 -16.03 36.30 2.59
N ASP A 166 -17.13 36.59 1.88
CA ASP A 166 -17.59 37.97 1.70
C ASP A 166 -17.92 38.68 3.02
N LYS A 167 -18.38 37.93 4.02
CA LYS A 167 -18.67 38.49 5.35
C LYS A 167 -17.40 38.95 6.07
N ALA A 168 -16.30 38.20 5.91
CA ALA A 168 -15.06 38.47 6.62
C ALA A 168 -14.02 39.22 5.75
N GLN A 169 -14.27 39.35 4.44
CA GLN A 169 -13.35 39.95 3.46
C GLN A 169 -11.96 39.30 3.48
N GLU A 170 -11.91 37.99 3.71
CA GLU A 170 -10.68 37.19 3.77
C GLU A 170 -10.93 35.76 3.30
N ALA A 171 -9.86 35.06 2.89
CA ALA A 171 -9.89 33.63 2.62
C ALA A 171 -9.93 32.85 3.94
N LYS A 172 -10.89 31.94 4.08
CA LYS A 172 -11.06 31.09 5.25
C LYS A 172 -10.90 29.62 4.89
N GLU A 173 -10.18 28.92 5.74
CA GLU A 173 -10.14 27.46 5.78
C GLU A 173 -11.56 26.91 5.92
N VAL A 174 -11.90 25.94 5.08
CA VAL A 174 -13.12 25.15 5.22
C VAL A 174 -12.72 23.75 5.71
N ALA A 175 -12.83 23.53 7.02
CA ALA A 175 -12.55 22.22 7.64
C ALA A 175 -13.64 21.16 7.36
N ARG A 176 -14.83 21.58 6.93
CA ARG A 176 -15.93 20.67 6.60
C ARG A 176 -15.76 20.06 5.21
N VAL A 177 -14.80 19.16 5.08
CA VAL A 177 -14.54 18.41 3.85
C VAL A 177 -14.86 16.93 4.05
N THR A 178 -14.94 16.20 2.94
CA THR A 178 -15.16 14.75 2.97
C THR A 178 -13.83 14.04 3.10
N HIS A 179 -13.69 13.28 4.18
CA HIS A 179 -12.55 12.44 4.50
C HIS A 179 -12.89 10.99 4.17
N THR A 180 -11.92 10.21 3.71
CA THR A 180 -12.07 8.76 3.55
C THR A 180 -11.37 8.05 4.71
N CYS A 181 -12.16 7.48 5.62
CA CYS A 181 -11.66 6.84 6.84
C CYS A 181 -11.91 5.34 6.81
N ARG A 182 -11.10 4.56 7.53
CA ARG A 182 -11.50 3.20 7.90
C ARG A 182 -12.78 3.25 8.74
N ASP A 183 -13.65 2.27 8.59
CA ASP A 183 -14.89 2.22 9.33
C ASP A 183 -14.61 1.95 10.82
N PHE A 184 -14.54 3.04 11.58
CA PHE A 184 -14.23 3.00 13.00
C PHE A 184 -15.24 2.16 13.81
N ASP A 185 -16.51 2.13 13.42
CA ASP A 185 -17.53 1.42 14.22
C ASP A 185 -17.34 -0.09 14.10
N VAL A 186 -17.09 -0.59 12.88
CA VAL A 186 -16.77 -2.02 12.64
C VAL A 186 -15.51 -2.43 13.39
N LEU A 187 -14.45 -1.61 13.34
CA LEU A 187 -13.19 -1.90 14.03
C LEU A 187 -13.33 -1.86 15.55
N ARG A 188 -14.08 -0.87 16.09
CA ARG A 188 -14.37 -0.76 17.52
C ARG A 188 -15.15 -1.98 18.02
N ASP A 189 -16.17 -2.38 17.28
CA ASP A 189 -17.05 -3.47 17.69
C ASP A 189 -16.30 -4.81 17.65
N TRP A 190 -15.52 -5.08 16.60
CA TRP A 190 -14.62 -6.24 16.56
C TRP A 190 -13.65 -6.25 17.74
N ALA A 191 -13.00 -5.13 18.02
CA ALA A 191 -12.02 -5.06 19.11
C ALA A 191 -12.63 -5.31 20.50
N ARG A 192 -13.90 -4.94 20.70
CA ARG A 192 -14.63 -5.23 21.95
C ARG A 192 -14.95 -6.71 22.09
N GLU A 193 -15.43 -7.32 21.02
CA GLU A 193 -15.76 -8.75 21.01
C GLU A 193 -14.52 -9.61 21.28
N HIS A 194 -13.34 -9.11 20.93
CA HIS A 194 -12.04 -9.77 21.11
C HIS A 194 -11.23 -9.20 22.28
N ALA A 195 -11.86 -8.43 23.18
CA ALA A 195 -11.16 -7.83 24.31
C ALA A 195 -10.74 -8.88 25.34
N VAL A 196 -9.51 -8.77 25.84
CA VAL A 196 -9.00 -9.64 26.91
C VAL A 196 -9.57 -9.18 28.26
N HIS A 197 -10.57 -9.88 28.77
CA HIS A 197 -11.17 -9.58 30.08
C HIS A 197 -10.38 -10.15 31.26
N HIS A 198 -9.62 -11.22 31.02
CA HIS A 198 -8.82 -11.90 32.03
C HIS A 198 -7.39 -12.02 31.55
N PHE A 199 -6.55 -11.10 32.00
CA PHE A 199 -5.13 -11.11 31.70
C PHE A 199 -4.32 -11.33 32.98
N ASP A 200 -3.75 -12.52 33.12
CA ASP A 200 -2.83 -12.82 34.21
C ASP A 200 -1.40 -12.46 33.79
N LYS A 201 -0.90 -11.35 34.33
CA LYS A 201 0.47 -10.85 34.09
C LYS A 201 1.56 -11.79 34.58
N LYS A 202 1.23 -12.83 35.34
CA LYS A 202 2.19 -13.80 35.88
C LYS A 202 2.24 -15.11 35.10
N THR A 203 1.34 -15.30 34.15
CA THR A 203 1.30 -16.50 33.31
C THR A 203 1.96 -16.18 31.97
N GLN A 204 3.04 -16.91 31.66
CA GLN A 204 3.67 -16.85 30.33
C GLN A 204 2.93 -17.83 29.42
N ALA A 205 2.30 -17.30 28.36
CA ALA A 205 1.80 -18.10 27.27
C ALA A 205 2.95 -18.35 26.28
N ASP A 206 3.01 -19.55 25.74
CA ASP A 206 3.85 -19.86 24.58
C ASP A 206 3.27 -19.12 23.36
N ASP A 207 4.04 -18.18 22.80
CA ASP A 207 3.63 -17.39 21.64
C ASP A 207 4.01 -18.05 20.30
N GLY A 208 4.72 -19.19 20.35
CA GLY A 208 5.16 -19.93 19.16
C GLY A 208 6.13 -19.14 18.27
N LEU A 209 6.70 -18.05 18.78
CA LEU A 209 7.73 -17.27 18.10
C LEU A 209 9.07 -17.70 18.68
N ASP A 210 9.91 -18.33 17.87
CA ASP A 210 11.28 -18.66 18.29
C ASP A 210 12.00 -17.34 18.60
N ASP A 211 12.46 -17.19 19.85
CA ASP A 211 13.27 -16.04 20.29
C ASP A 211 14.52 -15.93 19.40
N HIS A 212 14.52 -14.98 18.45
CA HIS A 212 15.64 -14.65 17.57
C HIS A 212 16.47 -13.48 18.10
#